data_AF-A0A357M8N7-F1
#
_entry.id   AF-A0A357M8N7-F1
#
_cell.length_a   1.000
_cell.length_b   1.000
_cell.length_c   1.000
_cell.angle_alpha   90.00
_cell.angle_beta   90.00
_cell.angle_gamma   90.00
#
_symmetry.space_group_name_H-M   'P 1'
#
loop_
_entity.id
_entity.type
_entity.pdbx_description
1 polymer ?
#
loop_
_entity_poly.entity_id
_entity_poly.type
_entity_poly.pdbx_seq_one_letter_code
_entity_poly.pdbx_strand_id
1 'polypeptide(L)'
;MTGEQTPSGEKVHVVFKTDLDIGFTDLAANVVDEYLTTFILKALPLSERMQGEDGQSKFIWTVGSWLPFRKCLFEGLATAQN
;
A
#
# COMPACT_ATOMS: atom_id res chain seq x y z
N MET A 1 -43.19 7.82 21.37
CA MET A 1 -41.72 7.88 21.54
C MET A 1 -41.22 6.47 21.76
N THR A 2 -40.68 5.84 20.73
CA THR A 2 -39.87 4.61 20.89
C THR A 2 -38.62 4.85 20.08
N GLY A 3 -37.58 5.35 20.75
CA GLY A 3 -36.25 5.47 20.16
C GLY A 3 -35.73 4.05 19.95
N GLU A 4 -35.47 3.70 18.70
CA GLU A 4 -34.84 2.46 18.33
C GLU A 4 -33.42 2.45 18.92
N GLN A 5 -33.21 1.58 19.92
CA GLN A 5 -31.88 1.38 20.48
C GLN A 5 -31.06 0.61 19.46
N THR A 6 -30.12 1.31 18.82
CA THR A 6 -29.06 0.66 18.03
C THR A 6 -28.27 -0.24 18.97
N PRO A 7 -28.07 -1.53 18.65
CA PRO A 7 -27.28 -2.40 19.49
C PRO A 7 -25.87 -1.79 19.63
N SER A 8 -25.46 -1.51 20.87
CA SER A 8 -24.11 -1.06 21.21
C SER A 8 -23.15 -2.25 21.05
N GLY A 9 -22.93 -2.67 19.81
CA GLY A 9 -21.94 -3.67 19.47
C GLY A 9 -20.54 -3.06 19.52
N GLU A 10 -19.56 -3.81 20.02
CA GLU A 10 -18.16 -3.42 19.91
C GLU A 10 -17.74 -3.38 18.43
N LYS A 11 -17.13 -2.28 18.01
CA LYS A 11 -16.64 -2.11 16.65
C LYS A 11 -15.20 -2.63 16.55
N VAL A 12 -15.01 -3.72 15.82
CA VAL A 12 -13.68 -4.28 15.52
C VAL A 12 -13.16 -3.69 14.21
N HIS A 13 -11.97 -3.09 14.27
CA HIS A 13 -11.26 -2.61 13.09
C HIS A 13 -10.16 -3.62 12.71
N VAL A 14 -10.27 -4.21 11.51
CA VAL A 14 -9.23 -5.12 10.98
C VAL A 14 -8.30 -4.32 10.08
N VAL A 15 -7.00 -4.34 10.38
CA VAL A 15 -5.96 -3.63 9.62
C VAL A 15 -4.88 -4.62 9.22
N PHE A 16 -4.58 -4.67 7.93
CA PHE A 16 -3.45 -5.43 7.41
C PHE A 16 -2.20 -4.55 7.42
N LYS A 17 -1.09 -5.07 7.97
CA LYS A 17 0.20 -4.37 7.98
C LYS A 17 1.34 -5.31 7.57
N THR A 18 2.38 -4.71 7.01
CA THR A 18 3.67 -5.34 6.75
C THR A 18 4.75 -4.40 7.23
N ASP A 19 5.68 -4.89 8.05
CA ASP A 19 6.84 -4.14 8.51
C ASP A 19 7.93 -4.16 7.41
N LEU A 20 8.60 -3.02 7.18
CA LEU A 20 9.65 -2.88 6.14
C LEU A 20 11.03 -2.87 6.81
N ASP A 21 11.74 -3.99 6.69
CA ASP A 21 13.06 -4.17 7.29
C ASP A 21 14.17 -4.25 6.23
N ILE A 22 14.72 -3.10 5.84
CA ILE A 22 15.78 -3.02 4.83
C ILE A 22 17.12 -3.48 5.42
N GLY A 23 17.70 -4.55 4.86
CA GLY A 23 19.00 -5.06 5.29
C GLY A 23 18.93 -6.08 6.43
N PHE A 24 17.74 -6.47 6.87
CA PHE A 24 17.54 -7.51 7.88
C PHE A 24 17.06 -8.83 7.27
N THR A 25 16.01 -8.77 6.45
CA THR A 25 15.42 -9.96 5.81
C THR A 25 16.23 -10.46 4.61
N ASP A 26 16.92 -9.55 3.92
CA ASP A 26 17.89 -9.81 2.85
C ASP A 26 18.80 -8.58 2.67
N LEU A 27 19.76 -8.65 1.75
CA LEU A 27 20.53 -7.51 1.27
C LEU A 27 19.62 -6.32 0.99
N ALA A 28 20.00 -5.17 1.53
CA ALA A 28 19.24 -3.93 1.39
C ALA A 28 18.88 -3.61 -0.06
N ALA A 29 19.79 -3.91 -1.00
CA ALA A 29 19.54 -3.72 -2.43
C ALA A 29 18.40 -4.59 -2.96
N ASN A 30 18.34 -5.87 -2.56
CA ASN A 30 17.32 -6.82 -2.99
C ASN A 30 15.95 -6.45 -2.42
N VAL A 31 15.88 -6.15 -1.12
CA VAL A 31 14.63 -5.73 -0.47
C VAL A 31 14.09 -4.47 -1.15
N VAL A 32 14.95 -3.48 -1.41
CA VAL A 32 14.52 -2.27 -2.09
C VAL A 32 14.07 -2.57 -3.52
N ASP A 33 14.79 -3.40 -4.27
CA ASP A 33 14.40 -3.78 -5.63
C ASP A 33 13.03 -4.46 -5.65
N GLU A 34 12.77 -5.42 -4.77
CA GLU A 34 11.50 -6.13 -4.68
C GLU A 34 10.33 -5.20 -4.35
N TYR A 35 10.53 -4.22 -3.45
CA TYR A 35 9.51 -3.20 -3.19
C TYR A 35 9.19 -2.37 -4.44
N LEU A 36 10.21 -2.00 -5.21
CA LEU A 36 10.07 -1.15 -6.40
C LEU A 36 9.54 -1.89 -7.63
N THR A 37 9.87 -3.16 -7.80
CA THR A 37 9.53 -3.96 -8.99
C THR A 37 8.34 -4.87 -8.78
N THR A 38 7.99 -5.19 -7.53
CA THR A 38 6.94 -6.15 -7.22
C THR A 38 5.85 -5.55 -6.34
N PHE A 39 6.15 -5.08 -5.13
CA PHE A 39 5.09 -4.71 -4.18
C PHE A 39 4.35 -3.43 -4.58
N ILE A 40 5.06 -2.36 -4.96
CA ILE A 40 4.42 -1.12 -5.43
C ILE A 40 3.56 -1.38 -6.67
N LEU A 41 4.07 -2.17 -7.61
CA LEU A 41 3.35 -2.46 -8.85
C LEU A 41 2.08 -3.30 -8.60
N LYS A 42 2.10 -4.23 -7.64
CA LYS A 42 0.92 -5.03 -7.26
C LYS A 42 -0.10 -4.24 -6.44
N ALA A 43 0.34 -3.24 -5.69
CA ALA A 43 -0.54 -2.38 -4.88
C ALA A 43 -1.51 -1.56 -5.75
N LEU A 44 -1.09 -1.13 -6.94
CA LEU A 44 -1.91 -0.33 -7.87
C LEU A 44 -3.18 -1.08 -8.36
N PRO A 45 -3.09 -2.24 -9.05
CA PRO A 45 -4.28 -2.95 -9.52
C PRO A 45 -5.12 -3.49 -8.35
N LEU A 46 -4.50 -3.78 -7.20
CA LEU A 46 -5.25 -4.14 -6.00
C LEU A 46 -6.13 -2.98 -5.52
N SER A 47 -5.60 -1.75 -5.54
CA SER A 47 -6.36 -0.56 -5.17
C SER A 47 -7.55 -0.31 -6.10
N GLU A 48 -7.36 -0.47 -7.42
CA GLU A 48 -8.41 -0.32 -8.43
C GLU A 48 -9.50 -1.37 -8.25
N ARG A 49 -9.12 -2.63 -8.02
CA ARG A 49 -10.07 -3.72 -7.79
C ARG A 49 -10.90 -3.50 -6.53
N MET A 50 -10.27 -3.11 -5.42
CA MET A 50 -10.97 -2.86 -4.16
C MET A 50 -11.86 -1.61 -4.22
N GLN A 51 -11.58 -0.67 -5.11
CA GLN A 51 -12.48 0.45 -5.37
C GLN A 51 -13.75 0.01 -6.14
N GLY A 52 -13.63 -0.95 -7.05
CA GLY A 52 -14.75 -1.48 -7.83
C GLY A 52 -15.66 -2.47 -7.09
N GLU A 53 -15.13 -3.18 -6.09
CA GLU A 53 -15.86 -4.14 -5.25
C GLU A 53 -16.57 -3.40 -4.09
N ASP A 54 -17.85 -3.06 -4.27
CA ASP A 54 -18.82 -2.54 -3.27
C ASP A 54 -18.45 -1.28 -2.47
N GLY A 55 -17.27 -0.67 -2.67
CA GLY A 55 -16.85 0.62 -2.11
C GLY A 55 -16.71 0.67 -0.57
N GLN A 56 -17.05 -0.42 0.13
CA GLN A 56 -17.00 -0.57 1.57
C GLN A 56 -15.55 -0.75 2.08
N SER A 57 -14.71 -1.42 1.29
CA SER A 57 -13.31 -1.70 1.63
C SER A 57 -12.35 -0.86 0.78
N LYS A 58 -11.72 0.13 1.39
CA LYS A 58 -10.65 0.91 0.73
C LYS A 58 -9.30 0.22 0.95
N PHE A 59 -8.58 -0.05 -0.13
CA PHE A 59 -7.17 -0.39 -0.02
C PHE A 59 -6.37 0.89 0.25
N ILE A 60 -5.84 1.03 1.47
CA ILE A 60 -4.97 2.15 1.84
C ILE A 60 -3.61 1.56 2.18
N TRP A 61 -2.60 1.91 1.39
CA TRP A 61 -1.23 1.48 1.64
C TRP A 61 -0.34 2.68 1.92
N THR A 62 0.28 2.67 3.08
CA THR A 62 1.24 3.68 3.51
C THR A 62 2.64 3.09 3.44
N VAL A 63 3.48 3.67 2.58
CA VAL A 63 4.90 3.33 2.48
C VAL A 63 5.72 4.62 2.58
N GLY A 64 6.95 4.55 3.10
CA GLY A 64 7.83 5.70 3.19
C GLY A 64 8.00 6.37 1.83
N SER A 65 7.82 7.70 1.78
CA SER A 65 7.80 8.49 0.53
C SER A 65 9.07 8.33 -0.31
N TRP A 66 10.19 8.00 0.33
CA TRP A 66 11.46 7.69 -0.33
C TRP A 66 11.36 6.58 -1.38
N LEU A 67 10.58 5.52 -1.15
CA LEU A 67 10.48 4.39 -2.09
C LEU A 67 9.75 4.79 -3.39
N PRO A 68 8.52 5.33 -3.37
CA PRO A 68 7.86 5.83 -4.57
C PRO A 68 8.63 6.98 -5.25
N PHE A 69 9.21 7.89 -4.46
CA PHE A 69 10.02 8.98 -4.99
C PHE A 69 11.26 8.47 -5.74
N ARG A 70 11.96 7.47 -5.18
CA ARG A 70 13.09 6.81 -5.83
C ARG A 70 12.67 6.20 -7.16
N LYS A 71 11.55 5.46 -7.22
CA LYS A 71 11.03 4.90 -8.47
C LYS A 71 10.88 5.97 -9.56
N CYS A 72 10.13 7.03 -9.27
CA CYS A 72 9.85 8.09 -10.23
C CYS A 72 11.09 8.86 -10.67
N LEU A 73 12.02 9.15 -9.75
CA LEU A 73 13.25 9.88 -10.08
C LEU A 73 14.17 9.07 -10.99
N PHE A 74 14.39 7.78 -10.69
CA PHE A 74 15.30 6.95 -11.46
C PHE A 74 14.72 6.51 -12.81
N GLU A 75 13.41 6.27 -12.90
CA GLU A 75 12.75 6.00 -14.19
C GLU A 75 12.66 7.25 -15.05
N GLY A 76 12.33 8.42 -14.48
CA GLY A 76 12.27 9.68 -15.22
C GLY A 76 13.63 10.15 -15.77
N LEU A 77 14.74 9.83 -15.07
CA LEU A 77 16.09 10.10 -15.56
C LEU A 77 16.51 9.15 -16.69
N ALA A 78 16.00 7.91 -16.72
CA ALA A 78 16.30 6.95 -17.78
C ALA A 78 15.60 7.30 -19.09
N THR A 79 14.38 7.85 -19.05
CA THR A 79 13.66 8.29 -20.26
C THR A 79 14.10 9.65 -20.78
N ALA A 80 14.68 10.52 -19.94
CA ALA A 80 15.13 11.86 -20.33
C ALA A 80 16.51 11.89 -21.03
N GLN A 81 17.18 10.74 -21.16
CA GLN A 81 18.48 10.59 -21.82
C GLN A 81 18.37 10.10 -23.28
N ASN A 82 17.16 10.03 -23.85
CA ASN A 82 16.90 9.48 -25.19
C ASN A 82 16.17 10.46 -26.10
#